data_AF-Q08UY1-F1
#
_entry.id   AF-Q08UY1-F1
#
_cell.length_a   1.000
_cell.length_b   1.000
_cell.length_c   1.000
_cell.angle_alpha   90.00
_cell.angle_beta   90.00
_cell.angle_gamma   90.00
#
_symmetry.space_group_name_H-M   'P 1'
#
loop_
_entity.id
_entity.type
_entity.pdbx_description
1 polymer ?
#
loop_
_entity_poly.entity_id
_entity_poly.type
_entity_poly.pdbx_seq_one_letter_code
_entity_poly.pdbx_strand_id
1 'polypeptide(L)'
;MRRLPFTVLLVACCALSLSAGCGDDEPGTPSPPGQDGGPPDAGGAPDAGSPDGGDGGAPDAGPGDAGGPWVLSSVPAEGSTDLYPVEVYYRTTGQKGLAERKVLTVTFNVPMDTSITQTMLYDKTDPHAEPRPVEGTWSVDAKTLTLTVLQPEEGGPVLYGENAYAVDLRGFQDAEGHSLDAAHAGLGDGRLDFQTAPNDELLNHACGHTLADATAAVSASATPTGTLPRTDVTHKYYEVTVPSDGGAPSGHTRLRLLPEASYLLFLDVQVSVSLSQLASGTPVDSALEQTPPACAGITSRVRFTTPGDDADLRAHFMGASKFHAILEQSF
;
A
#
# COMPACT_ATOMS: atom_id res chain seq x y z
N MET A 1 -55.99 24.85 9.71
CA MET A 1 -55.36 25.43 10.92
C MET A 1 -55.50 24.45 12.08
N ARG A 2 -54.39 24.00 12.69
CA ARG A 2 -54.21 23.75 14.13
C ARG A 2 -52.80 23.18 14.35
N ARG A 3 -51.89 24.01 14.86
CA ARG A 3 -50.64 23.60 15.50
C ARG A 3 -50.95 23.22 16.96
N LEU A 4 -50.14 22.36 17.57
CA LEU A 4 -49.74 22.29 19.00
C LEU A 4 -48.68 21.15 19.11
N PRO A 5 -47.82 21.11 20.16
CA PRO A 5 -46.38 21.10 19.92
C PRO A 5 -45.58 20.08 20.78
N PHE A 6 -44.25 20.18 20.73
CA PHE A 6 -43.26 19.93 21.80
C PHE A 6 -43.59 18.89 22.90
N THR A 7 -42.66 17.95 23.13
CA THR A 7 -41.79 17.96 24.32
C THR A 7 -40.62 16.97 24.16
N VAL A 8 -39.45 17.36 24.64
CA VAL A 8 -38.20 16.57 24.68
C VAL A 8 -38.26 15.55 25.83
N LEU A 9 -37.73 14.34 25.64
CA LEU A 9 -37.26 13.53 26.77
C LEU A 9 -35.85 13.01 26.51
N LEU A 10 -34.92 13.46 27.35
CA LEU A 10 -33.51 13.08 27.36
C LEU A 10 -33.28 12.30 28.65
N VAL A 11 -32.84 11.05 28.55
CA VAL A 11 -32.52 10.21 29.72
C VAL A 11 -31.12 9.65 29.55
N ALA A 12 -30.22 10.08 30.43
CA ALA A 12 -28.87 9.56 30.56
C ALA A 12 -28.78 8.67 31.81
N CYS A 13 -28.25 7.45 31.62
CA CYS A 13 -27.84 6.45 32.63
C CYS A 13 -26.94 5.45 31.87
N CYS A 14 -25.86 4.87 32.40
CA CYS A 14 -25.28 4.92 33.74
C CYS A 14 -23.75 5.01 33.70
N ALA A 15 -23.18 5.39 34.84
CA ALA A 15 -21.76 5.60 35.08
C ALA A 15 -20.93 4.32 35.34
N LEU A 16 -19.62 4.46 35.11
CA LEU A 16 -18.50 3.94 35.91
C LEU A 16 -18.34 2.43 36.16
N SER A 17 -17.21 1.90 35.67
CA SER A 17 -16.44 0.82 36.30
C SER A 17 -14.96 1.18 36.25
N LEU A 18 -14.32 1.38 37.42
CA LEU A 18 -12.89 1.69 37.57
C LEU A 18 -12.29 0.82 38.68
N SER A 19 -11.42 -0.11 38.29
CA SER A 19 -10.33 -0.69 39.09
C SER A 19 -9.51 -1.59 38.15
N ALA A 20 -8.26 -1.29 37.86
CA ALA A 20 -7.08 -1.38 38.73
C ALA A 20 -6.69 -2.85 39.02
N GLY A 21 -5.60 -3.28 38.40
CA GLY A 21 -4.99 -4.61 38.57
C GLY A 21 -3.60 -4.62 37.93
N CYS A 22 -2.59 -4.16 38.67
CA CYS A 22 -1.19 -4.34 38.30
C CYS A 22 -0.75 -5.77 38.62
N GLY A 23 0.20 -6.30 37.86
CA GLY A 23 0.73 -7.66 38.03
C GLY A 23 1.92 -7.90 37.10
N ASP A 24 3.07 -7.33 37.46
CA ASP A 24 4.36 -7.68 36.86
C ASP A 24 4.78 -9.09 37.29
N ASP A 25 5.25 -9.92 36.35
CA ASP A 25 6.20 -11.02 36.57
C ASP A 25 6.56 -11.67 35.21
N GLU A 26 7.64 -11.22 34.58
CA GLU A 26 8.30 -11.97 33.50
C GLU A 26 9.73 -12.36 33.92
N PRO A 27 10.10 -13.66 33.94
CA PRO A 27 11.36 -14.11 34.49
C PRO A 27 12.53 -13.88 33.53
N GLY A 28 13.56 -13.17 33.98
CA GLY A 28 14.78 -12.92 33.22
C GLY A 28 15.56 -14.19 32.87
N THR A 29 16.10 -14.24 31.65
CA THR A 29 16.96 -15.32 31.18
C THR A 29 18.43 -15.09 31.57
N PRO A 30 19.16 -16.12 32.03
CA PRO A 30 20.56 -15.98 32.41
C PRO A 30 21.50 -16.13 31.20
N SER A 31 22.40 -15.17 31.00
CA SER A 31 23.56 -15.32 30.10
C SER A 31 24.75 -15.95 30.85
N PRO A 32 25.46 -16.94 30.26
CA PRO A 32 26.60 -17.62 30.88
C PRO A 32 27.90 -16.78 30.92
N PRO A 33 28.87 -17.15 31.78
CA PRO A 33 30.03 -16.31 32.11
C PRO A 33 31.15 -16.34 31.04
N GLY A 34 31.99 -15.30 31.06
CA GLY A 34 33.06 -15.08 30.08
C GLY A 34 34.31 -15.94 30.28
N GLN A 35 35.32 -15.67 29.44
CA GLN A 35 36.68 -16.20 29.59
C GLN A 35 37.71 -15.07 29.42
N ASP A 36 38.52 -14.88 30.45
CA ASP A 36 39.75 -14.09 30.43
C ASP A 36 40.85 -14.84 29.65
N GLY A 37 41.77 -14.12 29.00
CA GLY A 37 42.83 -14.75 28.20
C GLY A 37 43.90 -13.84 27.60
N GLY A 38 44.75 -13.25 28.45
CA GLY A 38 46.11 -12.77 28.11
C GLY A 38 47.05 -13.04 29.30
N PRO A 39 48.32 -12.59 29.34
CA PRO A 39 49.19 -11.91 28.35
C PRO A 39 50.36 -12.90 27.95
N PRO A 40 51.66 -12.57 27.71
CA PRO A 40 52.38 -11.28 27.54
C PRO A 40 53.45 -11.19 26.41
N ASP A 41 53.90 -9.96 26.18
CA ASP A 41 55.25 -9.43 25.88
C ASP A 41 56.41 -10.31 25.35
N ALA A 42 57.16 -9.76 24.36
CA ALA A 42 58.46 -9.12 24.63
C ALA A 42 59.18 -8.53 23.39
N GLY A 43 59.62 -7.26 23.49
CA GLY A 43 60.75 -6.65 22.74
C GLY A 43 60.49 -6.20 21.29
N GLY A 44 61.09 -5.10 20.79
CA GLY A 44 61.96 -4.09 21.41
C GLY A 44 62.36 -3.01 20.39
N ALA A 45 62.58 -1.77 20.84
CA ALA A 45 63.00 -0.64 19.98
C ALA A 45 64.53 -0.65 19.70
N PRO A 46 65.06 0.16 18.76
CA PRO A 46 65.20 1.60 19.01
C PRO A 46 64.93 2.56 17.82
N ASP A 47 64.24 3.65 18.17
CA ASP A 47 64.51 5.07 17.86
C ASP A 47 65.52 5.47 16.76
N ALA A 48 65.08 6.38 15.87
CA ALA A 48 65.93 7.21 15.01
C ALA A 48 65.22 8.48 14.48
N GLY A 49 64.99 9.48 15.35
CA GLY A 49 65.13 10.90 15.02
C GLY A 49 64.05 11.63 14.20
N SER A 50 63.41 12.63 14.83
CA SER A 50 62.81 13.78 14.13
C SER A 50 63.88 14.69 13.50
N PRO A 51 63.52 15.53 12.52
CA PRO A 51 63.32 16.93 12.91
C PRO A 51 62.10 17.63 12.26
N ASP A 52 61.49 18.50 13.07
CA ASP A 52 60.84 19.79 12.79
C ASP A 52 60.29 20.15 11.40
N GLY A 53 59.09 20.77 11.45
CA GLY A 53 58.86 22.03 10.72
C GLY A 53 57.91 21.96 9.53
N GLY A 54 56.61 21.89 9.80
CA GLY A 54 55.59 22.11 8.78
C GLY A 54 54.25 22.47 9.40
N ASP A 55 53.88 23.75 9.31
CA ASP A 55 52.52 24.24 9.64
C ASP A 55 51.50 23.64 8.66
N GLY A 56 51.07 22.42 8.95
CA GLY A 56 49.93 21.76 8.35
C GLY A 56 48.76 21.86 9.30
N GLY A 57 48.25 23.07 9.53
CA GLY A 57 47.00 23.26 10.26
C GLY A 57 45.91 22.46 9.55
N ALA A 58 45.45 21.38 10.16
CA ALA A 58 44.21 20.74 9.74
C ALA A 58 43.13 21.83 9.73
N PRO A 59 42.26 21.90 8.70
CA PRO A 59 41.09 22.73 8.80
C PRO A 59 40.32 22.24 10.03
N ASP A 60 40.26 23.10 11.04
CA ASP A 60 39.48 22.89 12.25
C ASP A 60 38.03 22.76 11.78
N ALA A 61 37.56 21.51 11.71
CA ALA A 61 36.20 21.18 11.33
C ALA A 61 35.31 21.57 12.51
N GLY A 62 35.07 22.88 12.61
CA GLY A 62 34.20 23.46 13.62
C GLY A 62 32.80 22.86 13.51
N PRO A 63 31.98 22.97 14.57
CA PRO A 63 30.59 22.53 14.52
C PRO A 63 29.81 23.44 13.55
N GLY A 64 29.81 23.09 12.26
CA GLY A 64 29.44 24.05 11.20
C GLY A 64 29.09 23.49 9.81
N ASP A 65 29.31 22.20 9.52
CA ASP A 65 28.70 21.51 8.36
C ASP A 65 27.64 20.51 8.84
N ALA A 66 26.75 20.97 9.73
CA ALA A 66 25.46 20.33 9.92
C ALA A 66 24.60 20.64 8.68
N GLY A 67 24.79 19.85 7.63
CA GLY A 67 23.91 19.91 6.45
C GLY A 67 22.46 19.78 6.92
N GLY A 68 21.63 20.76 6.55
CA GLY A 68 20.22 20.83 6.95
C GLY A 68 19.44 19.59 6.53
N PRO A 69 18.16 19.47 6.94
CA PRO A 69 17.37 18.29 6.60
C PRO A 69 17.32 18.06 5.08
N TRP A 70 17.42 16.81 4.66
CA TRP A 70 17.24 16.39 3.27
C TRP A 70 16.48 15.07 3.21
N VAL A 71 15.81 14.82 2.09
CA VAL A 71 15.11 13.55 1.84
C VAL A 71 16.12 12.45 1.51
N LEU A 72 16.07 11.37 2.30
CA LEU A 72 16.82 10.13 2.06
C LEU A 72 16.12 9.25 1.02
N SER A 73 14.80 9.14 1.12
CA SER A 73 13.98 8.30 0.26
C SER A 73 12.49 8.69 0.33
N SER A 74 11.73 8.32 -0.69
CA SER A 74 10.29 8.48 -0.73
C SER A 74 9.61 7.30 -1.43
N VAL A 75 8.32 7.12 -1.18
CA VAL A 75 7.44 6.24 -1.95
C VAL A 75 6.21 7.09 -2.37
N PRO A 76 6.01 7.37 -3.67
CA PRO A 76 6.87 7.06 -4.82
C PRO A 76 8.27 7.65 -4.67
N ALA A 77 9.25 7.05 -5.34
CA ALA A 77 10.58 7.65 -5.46
C ALA A 77 10.53 8.88 -6.39
N GLU A 78 11.46 9.81 -6.20
CA GLU A 78 11.62 10.98 -7.07
C GLU A 78 11.70 10.59 -8.55
N GLY A 79 10.88 11.24 -9.38
CA GLY A 79 10.78 10.98 -10.82
C GLY A 79 10.08 9.67 -11.22
N SER A 80 9.40 8.98 -10.30
CA SER A 80 8.69 7.71 -10.62
C SER A 80 7.58 7.93 -11.65
N THR A 81 7.52 7.08 -12.67
CA THR A 81 6.37 6.96 -13.58
C THR A 81 5.43 5.84 -13.14
N ASP A 82 4.28 5.74 -13.79
CA ASP A 82 3.33 4.63 -13.66
C ASP A 82 2.78 4.42 -12.24
N LEU A 83 2.74 5.48 -11.42
CA LEU A 83 2.15 5.42 -10.08
C LEU A 83 0.63 5.27 -10.17
N TYR A 84 0.08 4.21 -9.58
CA TYR A 84 -1.37 4.05 -9.58
C TYR A 84 -2.06 5.16 -8.75
N PRO A 85 -3.02 5.90 -9.34
CA PRO A 85 -3.48 7.20 -8.81
C PRO A 85 -4.32 7.11 -7.53
N VAL A 86 -4.92 5.95 -7.24
CA VAL A 86 -5.91 5.77 -6.17
C VAL A 86 -5.63 4.52 -5.34
N GLU A 87 -5.86 4.62 -4.04
CA GLU A 87 -6.02 3.50 -3.11
C GLU A 87 -7.43 3.53 -2.54
N VAL A 88 -8.14 2.41 -2.62
CA VAL A 88 -9.49 2.26 -2.04
C VAL A 88 -9.36 1.77 -0.61
N TYR A 89 -10.05 2.46 0.32
CA TYR A 89 -9.96 2.18 1.75
C TYR A 89 -11.29 2.38 2.47
N TYR A 90 -11.38 1.83 3.68
CA TYR A 90 -12.49 2.12 4.59
C TYR A 90 -12.35 3.49 5.23
N ARG A 91 -13.42 4.30 5.18
CA ARG A 91 -13.49 5.52 6.00
C ARG A 91 -13.32 5.17 7.47
N THR A 92 -12.51 5.95 8.18
CA THR A 92 -12.23 5.75 9.61
C THR A 92 -13.40 6.18 10.50
N THR A 93 -13.26 5.91 11.80
CA THR A 93 -14.34 5.93 12.81
C THR A 93 -15.26 7.14 12.74
N GLY A 94 -16.54 6.89 12.46
CA GLY A 94 -17.62 7.89 12.47
C GLY A 94 -18.34 8.01 11.13
N GLN A 95 -17.68 7.68 10.02
CA GLN A 95 -18.29 7.66 8.69
C GLN A 95 -18.48 6.23 8.18
N LYS A 96 -19.61 5.95 7.54
CA LYS A 96 -19.85 4.69 6.83
C LYS A 96 -19.44 4.83 5.36
N GLY A 97 -18.94 3.75 4.79
CA GLY A 97 -18.66 3.63 3.36
C GLY A 97 -17.17 3.58 3.02
N LEU A 98 -16.92 3.34 1.74
CA LEU A 98 -15.59 3.35 1.15
C LEU A 98 -15.17 4.80 0.84
N ALA A 99 -13.88 4.98 0.63
CA ALA A 99 -13.30 6.22 0.13
C ALA A 99 -12.04 5.90 -0.69
N GLU A 100 -11.58 6.90 -1.43
CA GLU A 100 -10.36 6.87 -2.21
C GLU A 100 -9.35 7.85 -1.60
N ARG A 101 -8.07 7.46 -1.60
CA ARG A 101 -6.94 8.31 -1.18
C ARG A 101 -5.71 7.99 -2.01
N LYS A 102 -4.61 8.71 -1.79
CA LYS A 102 -3.27 8.27 -2.18
C LYS A 102 -2.34 8.50 -1.00
N VAL A 103 -1.59 7.48 -0.62
CA VAL A 103 -0.58 7.62 0.43
C VAL A 103 0.79 7.80 -0.22
N LEU A 104 1.51 8.82 0.24
CA LEU A 104 2.91 9.07 -0.11
C LEU A 104 3.72 9.05 1.19
N THR A 105 4.94 8.52 1.17
CA THR A 105 5.84 8.58 2.32
C THR A 105 7.15 9.25 1.95
N VAL A 106 7.69 10.06 2.86
CA VAL A 106 8.95 10.78 2.69
C VAL A 106 9.78 10.57 3.95
N THR A 107 11.02 10.10 3.81
CA THR A 107 11.94 9.84 4.92
C THR A 107 13.11 10.82 4.87
N PHE A 108 13.38 11.48 5.99
CA PHE A 108 14.42 12.50 6.15
C PHE A 108 15.64 11.94 6.90
N ASN A 109 16.79 12.56 6.69
CA ASN A 109 18.06 12.21 7.37
C ASN A 109 18.02 12.47 8.88
N VAL A 110 17.40 13.57 9.30
CA VAL A 110 17.27 14.03 10.70
C VAL A 110 15.81 14.03 11.15
N PRO A 111 15.52 14.08 12.47
CA PRO A 111 14.19 14.35 12.99
C PRO A 111 13.69 15.75 12.55
N MET A 112 12.44 15.84 12.14
CA MET A 112 11.84 17.06 11.59
C MET A 112 10.99 17.83 12.60
N ASP A 113 10.67 19.10 12.31
CA ASP A 113 9.67 19.86 13.05
C ASP A 113 8.26 19.27 12.83
N THR A 114 7.81 18.46 13.80
CA THR A 114 6.52 17.77 13.72
C THR A 114 5.29 18.69 13.81
N SER A 115 5.47 19.98 14.08
CA SER A 115 4.37 20.96 14.01
C SER A 115 3.99 21.32 12.57
N ILE A 116 4.89 21.09 11.61
CA ILE A 116 4.62 21.26 10.17
C ILE A 116 4.05 19.95 9.64
N THR A 117 2.74 19.93 9.36
CA THR A 117 2.01 18.73 8.93
C THR A 117 1.29 18.89 7.59
N GLN A 118 1.53 19.98 6.86
CA GLN A 118 0.84 20.28 5.60
C GLN A 118 1.82 20.76 4.53
N THR A 119 1.55 20.36 3.29
CA THR A 119 2.29 20.73 2.07
C THR A 119 1.30 21.00 0.93
N MET A 120 1.80 21.45 -0.23
CA MET A 120 1.01 21.68 -1.43
C MET A 120 1.37 20.66 -2.52
N LEU A 121 0.33 20.05 -3.09
CA LEU A 121 0.37 19.21 -4.28
C LEU A 121 0.00 20.05 -5.51
N TYR A 122 0.89 20.09 -6.48
CA TYR A 122 0.73 20.76 -7.76
C TYR A 122 0.44 19.71 -8.84
N ASP A 123 -0.56 19.95 -9.68
CA ASP A 123 -0.68 19.27 -10.97
C ASP A 123 0.29 19.96 -11.95
N LYS A 124 1.19 19.20 -12.58
CA LYS A 124 2.15 19.69 -13.57
C LYS A 124 1.63 19.54 -15.00
N THR A 125 0.58 18.73 -15.20
CA THR A 125 -0.07 18.55 -16.50
C THR A 125 -1.04 19.71 -16.78
N ASP A 126 -1.82 20.14 -15.78
CA ASP A 126 -2.64 21.35 -15.86
C ASP A 126 -2.06 22.51 -15.03
N PRO A 127 -1.33 23.46 -15.65
CA PRO A 127 -0.77 24.61 -14.94
C PRO A 127 -1.82 25.65 -14.50
N HIS A 128 -3.10 25.43 -14.80
CA HIS A 128 -4.21 26.26 -14.31
C HIS A 128 -4.92 25.65 -13.10
N ALA A 129 -4.64 24.40 -12.73
CA ALA A 129 -5.17 23.79 -11.52
C ALA A 129 -4.59 24.47 -10.27
N GLU A 130 -5.44 24.82 -9.31
CA GLU A 130 -4.98 25.40 -8.05
C GLU A 130 -4.20 24.35 -7.22
N PRO A 131 -3.07 24.72 -6.58
CA PRO A 131 -2.33 23.80 -5.72
C PRO A 131 -3.19 23.34 -4.54
N ARG A 132 -3.25 22.02 -4.33
CA ARG A 132 -4.10 21.43 -3.29
C ARG A 132 -3.31 21.20 -1.99
N PRO A 133 -3.83 21.59 -0.82
CA PRO A 133 -3.20 21.24 0.44
C PRO A 133 -3.27 19.72 0.66
N VAL A 134 -2.18 19.13 1.14
CA VAL A 134 -2.09 17.72 1.53
C VAL A 134 -1.64 17.64 2.97
N GLU A 135 -2.43 16.94 3.79
CA GLU A 135 -2.12 16.70 5.20
C GLU A 135 -1.20 15.48 5.36
N GLY A 136 -0.34 15.55 6.37
CA GLY A 136 0.63 14.52 6.71
C GLY A 136 0.64 14.18 8.20
N THR A 137 1.18 13.00 8.48
CA THR A 137 1.39 12.49 9.84
C THR A 137 2.83 12.05 10.01
N TRP A 138 3.44 12.41 11.13
CA TRP A 138 4.82 12.06 11.45
C TRP A 138 4.92 10.72 12.15
N SER A 139 5.99 9.97 11.84
CA SER A 139 6.45 8.86 12.67
C SER A 139 6.91 9.33 14.05
N VAL A 140 6.97 8.39 15.01
CA VAL A 140 7.33 8.69 16.41
C VAL A 140 8.76 9.24 16.56
N ASP A 141 9.67 8.90 15.64
CA ASP A 141 11.03 9.42 15.57
C ASP A 141 11.16 10.73 14.77
N ALA A 142 10.04 11.29 14.29
CA ALA A 142 9.94 12.47 13.44
C ALA A 142 10.74 12.40 12.13
N LYS A 143 11.14 11.21 11.67
CA LYS A 143 11.92 11.05 10.42
C LYS A 143 11.10 10.71 9.19
N THR A 144 9.87 10.22 9.34
CA THR A 144 9.02 9.82 8.22
C THR A 144 7.72 10.60 8.23
N LEU A 145 7.45 11.33 7.15
CA LEU A 145 6.18 11.99 6.90
C LEU A 145 5.32 11.09 6.01
N THR A 146 4.14 10.71 6.49
CA THR A 146 3.12 10.01 5.71
C THR A 146 2.05 11.00 5.28
N LEU A 147 2.09 11.40 4.00
CA LEU A 147 1.13 12.31 3.37
C LEU A 147 -0.09 11.52 2.85
N THR A 148 -1.29 12.03 3.09
CA THR A 148 -2.53 11.45 2.56
C THR A 148 -3.22 12.45 1.64
N VAL A 149 -3.12 12.22 0.33
CA VAL A 149 -3.96 12.94 -0.65
C VAL A 149 -5.36 12.38 -0.57
N LEU A 150 -6.35 13.25 -0.36
CA LEU A 150 -7.76 12.89 -0.35
C LEU A 150 -8.47 13.41 -1.60
N GLN A 151 -9.70 12.95 -1.81
CA GLN A 151 -10.59 13.51 -2.81
C GLN A 151 -10.87 15.00 -2.49
N PRO A 152 -10.79 15.93 -3.47
CA PRO A 152 -11.08 17.34 -3.24
C PRO A 152 -12.56 17.58 -2.90
N GLU A 153 -12.85 18.57 -2.04
CA GLU A 153 -14.22 18.88 -1.60
C GLU A 153 -15.16 19.32 -2.74
N GLU A 154 -14.62 19.98 -3.76
CA GLU A 154 -15.36 20.42 -4.95
C GLU A 154 -15.75 19.25 -5.88
N GLY A 155 -15.21 18.06 -5.63
CA GLY A 155 -15.34 16.89 -6.50
C GLY A 155 -14.19 16.76 -7.51
N GLY A 156 -14.03 15.55 -8.04
CA GLY A 156 -12.87 15.12 -8.83
C GLY A 156 -12.27 13.82 -8.28
N PRO A 157 -11.27 13.23 -8.93
CA PRO A 157 -10.52 12.09 -8.40
C PRO A 157 -9.49 12.54 -7.37
N VAL A 158 -8.89 11.59 -6.64
CA VAL A 158 -7.77 11.88 -5.72
C VAL A 158 -6.57 12.42 -6.48
N LEU A 159 -6.14 11.68 -7.52
CA LEU A 159 -5.19 12.07 -8.55
C LEU A 159 -5.82 11.68 -9.89
N TYR A 160 -5.61 12.47 -10.93
CA TYR A 160 -5.98 12.05 -12.27
C TYR A 160 -4.98 10.99 -12.77
N GLY A 161 -5.43 10.08 -13.62
CA GLY A 161 -4.53 9.14 -14.31
C GLY A 161 -3.73 9.87 -15.40
N GLU A 162 -2.53 9.35 -15.71
CA GLU A 162 -1.60 9.87 -16.73
C GLU A 162 -1.05 11.30 -16.47
N ASN A 163 -1.37 11.92 -15.33
CA ASN A 163 -0.92 13.26 -14.95
C ASN A 163 0.42 13.25 -14.19
N ALA A 164 1.22 14.29 -14.40
CA ALA A 164 2.43 14.56 -13.62
C ALA A 164 2.08 15.46 -12.42
N TYR A 165 2.70 15.19 -11.28
CA TYR A 165 2.45 15.86 -10.00
C TYR A 165 3.77 16.25 -9.32
N ALA A 166 3.72 17.30 -8.49
CA ALA A 166 4.79 17.70 -7.58
C ALA A 166 4.25 17.95 -6.17
N VAL A 167 4.89 17.40 -5.13
CA VAL A 167 4.64 17.77 -3.73
C VAL A 167 5.76 18.69 -3.25
N ASP A 168 5.42 19.88 -2.74
CA ASP A 168 6.39 20.92 -2.42
C ASP A 168 6.88 20.85 -0.96
N LEU A 169 8.08 20.27 -0.77
CA LEU A 169 8.65 20.00 0.55
C LEU A 169 9.53 21.15 1.08
N ARG A 170 9.69 22.25 0.32
CA ARG A 170 10.56 23.38 0.68
C ARG A 170 10.12 24.16 1.93
N GLY A 171 8.90 23.94 2.39
CA GLY A 171 8.37 24.52 3.63
C GLY A 171 8.75 23.76 4.91
N PHE A 172 9.38 22.59 4.82
CA PHE A 172 9.77 21.80 5.99
C PHE A 172 11.15 22.22 6.54
N GLN A 173 11.32 22.00 7.84
CA GLN A 173 12.54 22.29 8.60
C GLN A 173 12.76 21.22 9.69
N ASP A 174 13.97 21.15 10.25
CA ASP A 174 14.26 20.31 11.41
C ASP A 174 13.80 20.95 12.73
N ALA A 175 13.91 20.22 13.85
CA ALA A 175 13.48 20.71 15.16
C ALA A 175 14.30 21.94 15.64
N GLU A 176 15.49 22.13 15.08
CA GLU A 176 16.40 23.25 15.33
C GLU A 176 16.09 24.48 14.44
N GLY A 177 15.25 24.32 13.41
CA GLY A 177 14.80 25.38 12.50
C GLY A 177 15.63 25.53 11.22
N HIS A 178 16.49 24.57 10.88
CA HIS A 178 17.18 24.55 9.59
C HIS A 178 16.21 24.08 8.49
N SER A 179 16.08 24.88 7.43
CA SER A 179 15.22 24.57 6.28
C SER A 179 15.73 23.36 5.49
N LEU A 180 14.82 22.68 4.79
CA LEU A 180 15.15 21.60 3.85
C LEU A 180 16.21 22.04 2.82
N ASP A 181 17.27 21.27 2.65
CA ASP A 181 18.17 21.37 1.49
C ASP A 181 17.45 20.89 0.23
N ALA A 182 16.74 21.83 -0.40
CA ALA A 182 16.03 21.64 -1.64
C ALA A 182 16.95 21.24 -2.81
N ALA A 183 18.25 21.61 -2.77
CA ALA A 183 19.20 21.30 -3.83
C ALA A 183 19.84 19.91 -3.67
N HIS A 184 19.59 19.22 -2.56
CA HIS A 184 20.11 17.88 -2.32
C HIS A 184 19.62 16.89 -3.39
N ALA A 185 20.51 15.98 -3.82
CA ALA A 185 20.28 15.04 -4.91
C ALA A 185 19.12 14.03 -4.70
N GLY A 186 18.46 14.05 -3.53
CA GLY A 186 17.24 13.28 -3.26
C GLY A 186 15.98 13.87 -3.89
N LEU A 187 15.96 15.17 -4.21
CA LEU A 187 14.85 15.88 -4.88
C LEU A 187 15.34 16.85 -5.98
N GLY A 188 16.51 17.46 -5.81
CA GLY A 188 17.12 18.38 -6.78
C GLY A 188 16.51 19.79 -6.83
N ASP A 189 15.20 19.95 -6.61
CA ASP A 189 14.53 21.26 -6.51
C ASP A 189 13.69 21.46 -5.23
N GLY A 190 13.68 20.48 -4.33
CA GLY A 190 12.91 20.45 -3.08
C GLY A 190 11.46 19.99 -3.24
N ARG A 191 11.09 19.42 -4.39
CA ARG A 191 9.77 18.85 -4.65
C ARG A 191 9.91 17.35 -4.92
N LEU A 192 8.89 16.59 -4.53
CA LEU A 192 8.74 15.19 -4.92
C LEU A 192 7.90 15.12 -6.19
N ASP A 193 8.53 14.87 -7.33
CA ASP A 193 7.88 14.67 -8.63
C ASP A 193 7.52 13.21 -8.88
N PHE A 194 6.36 12.98 -9.48
CA PHE A 194 5.94 11.66 -10.00
C PHE A 194 4.90 11.80 -11.11
N GLN A 195 4.71 10.74 -11.90
CA GLN A 195 3.64 10.64 -12.90
C GLN A 195 2.74 9.43 -12.61
N THR A 196 1.44 9.62 -12.73
CA THR A 196 0.45 8.56 -12.53
C THR A 196 0.28 7.66 -13.76
N ALA A 197 -0.04 6.39 -13.52
CA ALA A 197 -0.56 5.47 -14.52
C ALA A 197 -2.01 5.83 -14.90
N PRO A 198 -2.58 5.25 -15.98
CA PRO A 198 -4.02 5.25 -16.21
C PRO A 198 -4.80 4.74 -14.98
N ASN A 199 -5.98 5.32 -14.73
CA ASN A 199 -6.88 4.84 -13.68
C ASN A 199 -7.58 3.55 -14.12
N ASP A 200 -7.83 2.63 -13.18
CA ASP A 200 -8.53 1.37 -13.43
C ASP A 200 -9.78 1.30 -12.55
N GLU A 201 -10.89 1.86 -13.06
CA GLU A 201 -12.16 1.94 -12.35
C GLU A 201 -12.69 0.56 -11.93
N LEU A 202 -12.39 -0.48 -12.71
CA LEU A 202 -12.85 -1.84 -12.44
C LEU A 202 -12.02 -2.52 -11.33
N LEU A 203 -10.72 -2.23 -11.26
CA LEU A 203 -9.88 -2.58 -10.10
C LEU A 203 -10.32 -1.82 -8.83
N ASN A 204 -10.61 -0.52 -8.93
CA ASN A 204 -11.11 0.25 -7.78
C ASN A 204 -12.46 -0.32 -7.30
N HIS A 205 -13.34 -0.71 -8.22
CA HIS A 205 -14.61 -1.38 -7.92
C HIS A 205 -14.39 -2.72 -7.19
N ALA A 206 -13.53 -3.59 -7.75
CA ALA A 206 -13.20 -4.88 -7.15
C ALA A 206 -12.56 -4.73 -5.76
N CYS A 207 -11.70 -3.73 -5.56
CA CYS A 207 -11.16 -3.39 -4.24
C CYS A 207 -12.28 -3.05 -3.24
N GLY A 208 -13.36 -2.41 -3.68
CA GLY A 208 -14.55 -2.18 -2.87
C GLY A 208 -15.18 -3.46 -2.34
N HIS A 209 -15.28 -4.52 -3.15
CA HIS A 209 -15.75 -5.84 -2.72
C HIS A 209 -14.83 -6.47 -1.67
N THR A 210 -13.50 -6.38 -1.82
CA THR A 210 -12.55 -6.96 -0.84
C THR A 210 -12.69 -6.36 0.56
N LEU A 211 -13.14 -5.11 0.63
CA LEU A 211 -13.36 -4.38 1.87
C LEU A 211 -14.78 -4.63 2.40
N ALA A 212 -15.81 -4.38 1.57
CA ALA A 212 -17.20 -4.29 2.00
C ALA A 212 -17.94 -5.63 2.16
N ASP A 213 -17.56 -6.65 1.39
CA ASP A 213 -18.40 -7.85 1.23
C ASP A 213 -17.98 -9.03 2.11
N ALA A 214 -18.98 -9.80 2.52
CA ALA A 214 -18.76 -11.14 3.07
C ALA A 214 -18.46 -12.14 1.94
N THR A 215 -17.37 -12.89 2.11
CA THR A 215 -16.92 -13.94 1.20
C THR A 215 -17.96 -15.06 1.08
N ALA A 216 -18.14 -15.58 -0.14
CA ALA A 216 -18.82 -16.85 -0.36
C ALA A 216 -17.80 -17.98 -0.50
N ALA A 217 -17.81 -18.92 0.46
CA ALA A 217 -16.94 -20.09 0.43
C ALA A 217 -17.28 -21.03 -0.74
N VAL A 218 -16.28 -21.44 -1.50
CA VAL A 218 -16.39 -22.39 -2.61
C VAL A 218 -15.24 -23.41 -2.55
N SER A 219 -15.57 -24.69 -2.39
CA SER A 219 -14.60 -25.78 -2.52
C SER A 219 -14.52 -26.24 -3.96
N ALA A 220 -13.37 -26.03 -4.61
CA ALA A 220 -13.11 -26.47 -5.98
C ALA A 220 -13.10 -28.00 -6.10
N SER A 221 -13.49 -28.52 -7.27
CA SER A 221 -13.46 -29.96 -7.56
C SER A 221 -12.04 -30.44 -7.86
N ALA A 222 -11.62 -31.57 -7.30
CA ALA A 222 -10.34 -32.20 -7.66
C ALA A 222 -10.35 -32.77 -9.11
N THR A 223 -11.53 -33.07 -9.66
CA THR A 223 -11.69 -33.59 -11.03
C THR A 223 -12.30 -32.55 -11.97
N PRO A 224 -11.86 -32.48 -13.25
CA PRO A 224 -12.42 -31.56 -14.25
C PRO A 224 -13.79 -31.98 -14.79
N THR A 225 -14.30 -33.13 -14.36
CA THR A 225 -15.56 -33.75 -14.79
C THR A 225 -16.59 -33.79 -13.66
N GLY A 226 -17.87 -33.97 -14.02
CA GLY A 226 -18.99 -34.02 -13.08
C GLY A 226 -19.58 -32.63 -12.79
N THR A 227 -20.32 -32.52 -11.68
CA THR A 227 -20.93 -31.25 -11.27
C THR A 227 -19.89 -30.34 -10.64
N LEU A 228 -19.37 -29.39 -11.42
CA LEU A 228 -18.41 -28.40 -10.93
C LEU A 228 -19.10 -27.31 -10.08
N PRO A 229 -18.44 -26.84 -9.00
CA PRO A 229 -18.88 -25.67 -8.23
C PRO A 229 -18.81 -24.40 -9.09
N ARG A 230 -19.60 -23.37 -8.73
CA ARG A 230 -19.76 -22.13 -9.50
C ARG A 230 -19.02 -20.96 -8.85
N THR A 231 -18.33 -20.16 -9.65
CA THR A 231 -17.63 -18.91 -9.25
C THR A 231 -17.90 -17.79 -10.26
N ASP A 232 -19.16 -17.57 -10.60
CA ASP A 232 -19.59 -16.91 -11.84
C ASP A 232 -20.72 -15.89 -11.68
N VAL A 233 -21.02 -15.54 -10.43
CA VAL A 233 -21.81 -14.35 -10.13
C VAL A 233 -20.84 -13.17 -10.18
N THR A 234 -21.09 -12.19 -11.04
CA THR A 234 -20.29 -10.95 -11.06
C THR A 234 -20.52 -10.13 -9.79
N HIS A 235 -19.59 -9.24 -9.45
CA HIS A 235 -19.65 -8.43 -8.22
C HIS A 235 -19.73 -9.31 -6.94
N LYS A 236 -19.13 -10.51 -6.97
CA LYS A 236 -19.17 -11.46 -5.86
C LYS A 236 -17.77 -11.80 -5.37
N TYR A 237 -17.53 -11.46 -4.10
CA TYR A 237 -16.33 -11.89 -3.39
C TYR A 237 -16.43 -13.38 -2.98
N TYR A 238 -15.54 -14.20 -3.51
CA TYR A 238 -15.43 -15.63 -3.25
C TYR A 238 -14.22 -15.93 -2.37
N GLU A 239 -14.35 -16.92 -1.50
CA GLU A 239 -13.22 -17.59 -0.83
C GLU A 239 -13.11 -19.00 -1.43
N VAL A 240 -12.12 -19.22 -2.29
CA VAL A 240 -11.94 -20.48 -3.03
C VAL A 240 -10.94 -21.37 -2.30
N THR A 241 -11.38 -22.58 -1.93
CA THR A 241 -10.51 -23.64 -1.39
C THR A 241 -10.22 -24.66 -2.49
N VAL A 242 -8.94 -25.02 -2.67
CA VAL A 242 -8.45 -25.91 -3.71
C VAL A 242 -7.92 -27.20 -3.09
N PRO A 243 -8.33 -28.39 -3.57
CA PRO A 243 -7.84 -29.66 -3.04
C PRO A 243 -6.35 -29.87 -3.35
N SER A 244 -5.66 -30.61 -2.48
CA SER A 244 -4.21 -30.81 -2.53
C SER A 244 -3.78 -32.20 -2.03
N ASP A 245 -4.62 -33.22 -2.22
CA ASP A 245 -4.49 -34.58 -1.65
C ASP A 245 -3.18 -35.28 -2.05
N GLY A 246 -2.09 -35.01 -1.31
CA GLY A 246 -0.75 -35.53 -1.57
C GLY A 246 0.02 -34.84 -2.71
N GLY A 247 -0.46 -33.70 -3.22
CA GLY A 247 0.12 -33.01 -4.37
C GLY A 247 0.04 -31.48 -4.30
N ALA A 248 0.55 -30.82 -5.34
CA ALA A 248 0.40 -29.36 -5.48
C ALA A 248 -1.11 -29.00 -5.58
N PRO A 249 -1.58 -27.91 -4.93
CA PRO A 249 -2.97 -27.50 -4.99
C PRO A 249 -3.45 -27.31 -6.43
N SER A 250 -4.50 -28.03 -6.81
CA SER A 250 -5.08 -28.03 -8.16
C SER A 250 -6.56 -28.34 -8.10
N GLY A 251 -7.41 -27.51 -8.72
CA GLY A 251 -8.86 -27.74 -8.69
C GLY A 251 -9.67 -26.93 -9.69
N HIS A 252 -10.90 -27.37 -9.90
CA HIS A 252 -11.77 -26.90 -10.98
C HIS A 252 -13.08 -26.30 -10.47
N THR A 253 -13.49 -25.21 -11.11
CA THR A 253 -14.84 -24.62 -11.00
C THR A 253 -15.41 -24.45 -12.41
N ARG A 254 -16.67 -24.02 -12.51
CA ARG A 254 -17.29 -23.60 -13.77
C ARG A 254 -17.77 -22.17 -13.71
N LEU A 255 -17.76 -21.53 -14.88
CA LEU A 255 -18.32 -20.23 -15.13
C LEU A 255 -19.46 -20.34 -16.15
N ARG A 256 -20.60 -19.69 -15.90
CA ARG A 256 -21.67 -19.49 -16.88
C ARG A 256 -21.85 -18.00 -17.09
N LEU A 257 -21.38 -17.52 -18.23
CA LEU A 257 -21.23 -16.10 -18.51
C LEU A 257 -22.04 -15.69 -19.74
N LEU A 258 -22.00 -14.40 -20.08
CA LEU A 258 -22.53 -13.93 -21.36
C LEU A 258 -21.53 -14.29 -22.48
N PRO A 259 -21.98 -14.68 -23.68
CA PRO A 259 -21.10 -14.87 -24.84
C PRO A 259 -20.55 -13.53 -25.36
N GLU A 260 -19.38 -13.57 -26.00
CA GLU A 260 -18.70 -12.41 -26.61
C GLU A 260 -18.47 -11.23 -25.63
N ALA A 261 -18.32 -11.52 -24.34
CA ALA A 261 -18.15 -10.54 -23.27
C ALA A 261 -16.78 -10.68 -22.59
N SER A 262 -16.18 -9.54 -22.25
CA SER A 262 -14.87 -9.49 -21.59
C SER A 262 -15.01 -9.46 -20.08
N TYR A 263 -14.13 -10.18 -19.38
CA TYR A 263 -14.16 -10.34 -17.93
C TYR A 263 -12.76 -10.20 -17.33
N LEU A 264 -12.72 -9.73 -16.08
CA LEU A 264 -11.56 -9.75 -15.20
C LEU A 264 -11.86 -10.63 -13.98
N LEU A 265 -11.01 -11.62 -13.72
CA LEU A 265 -11.02 -12.35 -12.45
C LEU A 265 -9.89 -11.81 -11.57
N PHE A 266 -10.22 -10.94 -10.61
CA PHE A 266 -9.29 -10.41 -9.63
C PHE A 266 -9.01 -11.44 -8.52
N LEU A 267 -7.77 -11.44 -8.02
CA LEU A 267 -7.22 -12.45 -7.11
C LEU A 267 -6.36 -11.80 -6.02
N ASP A 268 -6.50 -12.26 -4.77
CA ASP A 268 -5.72 -11.77 -3.62
C ASP A 268 -4.28 -12.31 -3.58
N VAL A 269 -4.02 -13.42 -4.27
CA VAL A 269 -2.69 -14.01 -4.48
C VAL A 269 -2.52 -14.46 -5.93
N GLN A 270 -1.28 -14.56 -6.40
CA GLN A 270 -0.99 -15.04 -7.75
C GLN A 270 -1.21 -16.56 -7.87
N VAL A 271 -2.42 -16.97 -8.25
CA VAL A 271 -2.70 -18.34 -8.73
C VAL A 271 -2.62 -18.42 -10.25
N SER A 272 -2.15 -19.56 -10.75
CA SER A 272 -2.28 -19.86 -12.18
C SER A 272 -3.73 -20.26 -12.48
N VAL A 273 -4.32 -19.61 -13.48
CA VAL A 273 -5.68 -19.91 -13.96
C VAL A 273 -5.60 -20.25 -15.43
N SER A 274 -6.22 -21.37 -15.82
CA SER A 274 -6.47 -21.70 -17.22
C SER A 274 -7.96 -21.90 -17.46
N LEU A 275 -8.44 -21.44 -18.60
CA LEU A 275 -9.84 -21.49 -18.99
C LEU A 275 -10.03 -22.40 -20.20
N SER A 276 -11.13 -23.14 -20.23
CA SER A 276 -11.56 -23.91 -21.41
C SER A 276 -13.09 -23.95 -21.49
N GLN A 277 -13.65 -24.01 -22.69
CA GLN A 277 -15.07 -24.30 -22.91
C GLN A 277 -15.46 -25.61 -22.20
N LEU A 278 -16.58 -25.60 -21.49
CA LEU A 278 -16.99 -26.72 -20.62
C LEU A 278 -17.35 -27.96 -21.45
N ALA A 279 -17.99 -27.79 -22.61
CA ALA A 279 -18.46 -28.87 -23.46
C ALA A 279 -17.36 -29.48 -24.35
N SER A 280 -16.56 -28.64 -25.02
CA SER A 280 -15.55 -29.07 -25.99
C SER A 280 -14.17 -29.32 -25.38
N GLY A 281 -13.84 -28.65 -24.26
CA GLY A 281 -12.48 -28.60 -23.72
C GLY A 281 -11.53 -27.68 -24.49
N THR A 282 -12.01 -26.93 -25.49
CA THR A 282 -11.20 -25.94 -26.23
C THR A 282 -10.68 -24.88 -25.26
N PRO A 283 -9.36 -24.60 -25.21
CA PRO A 283 -8.81 -23.52 -24.40
C PRO A 283 -9.41 -22.17 -24.76
N VAL A 284 -9.59 -21.30 -23.76
CA VAL A 284 -9.94 -19.89 -23.95
C VAL A 284 -8.71 -19.06 -23.60
N ASP A 285 -8.33 -18.15 -24.49
CA ASP A 285 -7.19 -17.27 -24.28
C ASP A 285 -7.41 -16.40 -23.04
N SER A 286 -6.43 -16.42 -22.15
CA SER A 286 -6.48 -15.71 -20.87
C SER A 286 -5.09 -15.26 -20.44
N ALA A 287 -4.98 -14.04 -19.91
CA ALA A 287 -3.72 -13.45 -19.48
C ALA A 287 -3.75 -13.14 -17.97
N LEU A 288 -2.80 -13.70 -17.21
CA LEU A 288 -2.57 -13.38 -15.81
C LEU A 288 -1.64 -12.17 -15.71
N GLU A 289 -2.14 -11.07 -15.15
CA GLU A 289 -1.44 -9.80 -14.97
C GLU A 289 -1.30 -9.50 -13.47
N GLN A 290 -0.19 -8.88 -13.05
CA GLN A 290 -0.12 -8.25 -11.72
C GLN A 290 -0.97 -6.98 -11.73
N THR A 291 -1.66 -6.69 -10.62
CA THR A 291 -2.38 -5.42 -10.46
C THR A 291 -1.49 -4.40 -9.75
N PRO A 292 -1.65 -3.09 -10.04
CA PRO A 292 -1.06 -2.07 -9.20
C PRO A 292 -1.61 -2.13 -7.75
N PRO A 293 -0.92 -1.52 -6.77
CA PRO A 293 -1.35 -1.50 -5.37
C PRO A 293 -2.53 -0.53 -5.16
N ALA A 294 -3.74 -1.01 -5.48
CA ALA A 294 -5.01 -0.29 -5.28
C ALA A 294 -5.67 -0.60 -3.92
N CYS A 295 -5.46 -1.80 -3.40
CA CYS A 295 -5.91 -2.24 -2.08
C CYS A 295 -5.13 -3.50 -1.64
N ALA A 296 -5.23 -3.87 -0.36
CA ALA A 296 -4.52 -5.05 0.17
C ALA A 296 -5.13 -6.41 -0.25
N GLY A 297 -6.36 -6.42 -0.79
CA GLY A 297 -7.10 -7.64 -1.12
C GLY A 297 -6.97 -8.12 -2.58
N ILE A 298 -6.18 -7.43 -3.41
CA ILE A 298 -5.97 -7.79 -4.83
C ILE A 298 -4.49 -7.60 -5.17
N THR A 299 -3.86 -8.63 -5.73
CA THR A 299 -2.47 -8.59 -6.23
C THR A 299 -2.36 -8.94 -7.71
N SER A 300 -3.35 -9.63 -8.27
CA SER A 300 -3.33 -10.03 -9.68
C SER A 300 -4.73 -10.15 -10.26
N ARG A 301 -4.81 -10.21 -11.59
CA ARG A 301 -6.06 -10.42 -12.32
C ARG A 301 -5.84 -11.33 -13.52
N VAL A 302 -6.90 -12.02 -13.94
CA VAL A 302 -6.93 -12.77 -15.19
C VAL A 302 -7.92 -12.12 -16.15
N ARG A 303 -7.42 -11.62 -17.28
CA ARG A 303 -8.25 -11.06 -18.36
C ARG A 303 -8.59 -12.15 -19.36
N PHE A 304 -9.86 -12.24 -19.77
CA PHE A 304 -10.32 -13.13 -20.83
C PHE A 304 -11.60 -12.60 -21.49
N THR A 305 -11.92 -13.11 -22.67
CA THR A 305 -13.19 -12.85 -23.38
C THR A 305 -13.87 -14.19 -23.64
N THR A 306 -15.18 -14.28 -23.38
CA THR A 306 -15.94 -15.50 -23.65
C THR A 306 -16.17 -15.69 -25.15
N PRO A 307 -16.12 -16.93 -25.66
CA PRO A 307 -16.41 -17.19 -27.07
C PRO A 307 -17.93 -17.10 -27.33
N GLY A 308 -18.31 -16.90 -28.59
CA GLY A 308 -19.71 -16.69 -28.98
C GLY A 308 -20.59 -17.94 -29.04
N ASP A 309 -19.99 -19.13 -29.07
CA ASP A 309 -20.64 -20.43 -29.23
C ASP A 309 -20.88 -21.18 -27.90
N ASP A 310 -19.95 -21.10 -26.94
CA ASP A 310 -20.09 -21.72 -25.61
C ASP A 310 -19.48 -20.83 -24.50
N ALA A 311 -20.34 -20.08 -23.80
CA ALA A 311 -19.97 -19.26 -22.64
C ALA A 311 -20.08 -19.99 -21.28
N ASP A 312 -20.36 -21.31 -21.27
CA ASP A 312 -20.12 -22.15 -20.10
C ASP A 312 -18.63 -22.57 -20.13
N LEU A 313 -17.82 -21.98 -19.25
CA LEU A 313 -16.39 -22.26 -19.14
C LEU A 313 -16.07 -23.14 -17.92
N ARG A 314 -14.91 -23.78 -17.98
CA ARG A 314 -14.23 -24.45 -16.87
C ARG A 314 -13.01 -23.62 -16.50
N ALA A 315 -12.91 -23.21 -15.23
CA ALA A 315 -11.71 -22.59 -14.69
C ALA A 315 -10.92 -23.63 -13.89
N HIS A 316 -9.62 -23.73 -14.17
CA HIS A 316 -8.67 -24.58 -13.46
C HIS A 316 -7.65 -23.72 -12.74
N PHE A 317 -7.61 -23.84 -11.42
CA PHE A 317 -6.74 -23.10 -10.51
C PHE A 317 -5.58 -23.97 -10.03
N MET A 318 -4.38 -23.39 -9.96
CA MET A 318 -3.18 -24.04 -9.43
C MET A 318 -2.33 -23.04 -8.62
N GLY A 319 -1.63 -23.55 -7.60
CA GLY A 319 -0.57 -22.82 -6.88
C GLY A 319 -0.90 -22.44 -5.44
N ALA A 320 -2.17 -22.28 -5.08
CA ALA A 320 -2.61 -22.02 -3.70
C ALA A 320 -3.75 -22.96 -3.29
N SER A 321 -3.71 -23.45 -2.04
CA SER A 321 -4.79 -24.27 -1.45
C SER A 321 -6.00 -23.45 -1.01
N LYS A 322 -5.83 -22.14 -0.85
CA LYS A 322 -6.87 -21.18 -0.53
C LYS A 322 -6.51 -19.81 -1.08
N PHE A 323 -7.47 -19.12 -1.69
CA PHE A 323 -7.34 -17.76 -2.22
C PHE A 323 -8.72 -17.10 -2.27
N HIS A 324 -8.76 -15.78 -2.46
CA HIS A 324 -9.98 -15.05 -2.74
C HIS A 324 -10.06 -14.60 -4.19
N ALA A 325 -11.27 -14.52 -4.72
CA ALA A 325 -11.50 -14.12 -6.10
C ALA A 325 -12.74 -13.23 -6.25
N ILE A 326 -12.70 -12.30 -7.20
CA ILE A 326 -13.84 -11.48 -7.61
C ILE A 326 -13.91 -11.53 -9.13
N LEU A 327 -15.07 -11.89 -9.67
CA LEU A 327 -15.31 -11.84 -11.11
C LEU A 327 -16.03 -10.55 -11.46
N GLU A 328 -15.45 -9.76 -12.36
CA GLU A 328 -16.06 -8.57 -12.92
C GLU A 328 -16.22 -8.66 -14.43
N GLN A 329 -17.28 -8.04 -14.94
CA GLN A 329 -17.50 -7.85 -16.37
C GLN A 329 -16.89 -6.50 -16.80
N SER A 330 -16.09 -6.51 -17.85
CA SER A 330 -15.67 -5.27 -18.52
C SER A 330 -16.80 -4.80 -19.43
N PHE A 331 -17.04 -3.49 -19.42
CA PHE A 331 -17.92 -2.79 -20.35
C PHE A 331 -17.11 -2.18 -21.51
#